data_AF-A0A2E0SU45-F1
#
_entry.id   AF-A0A2E0SU45-F1
#
_cell.length_a   1.000
_cell.length_b   1.000
_cell.length_c   1.000
_cell.angle_alpha   90.00
_cell.angle_beta   90.00
_cell.angle_gamma   90.00
#
_symmetry.space_group_name_H-M   'P 1'
#
loop_
_entity.id
_entity.type
_entity.pdbx_description
1 polymer ?
#
loop_
_entity_poly.entity_id
_entity_poly.type
_entity_poly.pdbx_seq_one_letter_code
_entity_poly.pdbx_strand_id
1 'polypeptide(L)' 'MSEHDGAAAQIRITGGNPSPEQVAAVTAVLSAALEQLAGEDRPVNTGLDSWQRSQRGLRRPLTRGEWKQFPRR' A
#
# COMPACT_ATOMS: atom_id res chain seq x y z
N MET A 1 -2.79 -13.72 21.72
CA MET A 1 -2.96 -12.56 20.82
C MET A 1 -1.74 -11.71 21.07
N SER A 2 -0.64 -11.96 20.35
CA SER A 2 0.60 -11.23 20.58
C SER A 2 0.37 -9.81 20.10
N GLU A 3 0.24 -8.88 21.05
CA GLU A 3 0.27 -7.45 20.80
C GLU A 3 1.61 -7.18 20.13
N HIS A 4 1.59 -6.94 18.81
CA HIS A 4 2.60 -6.08 18.21
C HIS A 4 2.36 -4.69 18.82
N ASP A 5 2.83 -4.48 20.05
CA ASP A 5 3.31 -3.17 20.47
C ASP A 5 4.45 -2.87 19.51
N GLY A 6 4.08 -2.28 18.36
CA GLY A 6 4.98 -2.03 17.25
C GLY A 6 6.15 -1.27 17.80
N ALA A 7 7.31 -1.94 17.89
CA ALA A 7 8.47 -1.46 18.61
C ALA A 7 8.77 -0.04 18.17
N ALA A 8 8.30 0.94 18.97
CA ALA A 8 8.52 2.34 18.67
C ALA A 8 10.04 2.50 18.58
N ALA A 9 10.53 2.93 17.42
CA ALA A 9 11.95 3.02 17.17
C ALA A 9 12.62 3.79 18.30
N GLN A 10 13.43 3.11 19.12
CA GLN A 10 14.10 3.74 20.25
C GLN A 10 15.28 4.56 19.72
N ILE A 11 15.03 5.83 19.41
CA ILE A 11 16.05 6.77 18.94
C ILE A 11 16.75 7.37 20.16
N ARG A 12 18.07 7.15 20.27
CA ARG A 12 18.93 7.76 21.29
C ARG A 12 19.87 8.78 20.67
N ILE A 13 19.84 10.01 21.18
CA ILE A 13 20.77 11.08 20.78
C ILE A 13 22.02 10.98 21.64
N THR A 14 23.20 10.82 21.03
CA THR A 14 24.47 10.62 21.74
C THR A 14 25.34 11.87 21.85
N GLY A 15 24.99 12.95 21.13
CA GLY A 15 25.75 14.19 21.15
C GLY A 15 24.98 15.38 20.57
N GLY A 16 25.43 16.58 20.91
CA GLY A 16 24.77 17.84 20.56
C GLY A 16 23.58 18.19 21.46
N ASN A 17 22.89 19.28 21.13
CA ASN A 17 21.64 19.70 21.75
C ASN A 17 20.64 20.12 20.67
N PRO A 18 20.11 19.15 19.88
CA PRO A 18 19.18 19.45 18.82
C PRO A 18 17.88 20.04 19.39
N SER A 19 17.28 20.96 18.64
CA SER A 19 15.97 21.48 19.04
C SER A 19 14.90 20.40 18.95
N PRO A 20 13.79 20.53 19.69
CA PRO A 20 12.67 19.58 19.60
C PRO A 20 12.15 19.41 18.16
N GLU A 21 12.16 20.49 17.38
CA GLU A 21 11.76 20.49 15.97
C GLU A 21 12.68 19.64 15.10
N GLN A 22 14.00 19.73 15.31
CA GLN A 22 14.97 18.93 14.58
C GLN A 22 14.83 17.44 14.89
N VAL A 23 14.58 17.09 16.15
CA VAL A 23 14.31 15.71 16.56
C VAL A 23 13.04 15.18 15.90
N ALA A 24 11.97 15.99 15.86
CA ALA A 24 10.72 15.62 15.19
C ALA A 24 10.91 15.42 13.68
N ALA A 25 11.63 16.32 13.01
CA ALA A 25 11.90 16.23 11.58
C ALA A 25 12.67 14.94 11.23
N VAL A 26 13.75 14.63 11.95
CA VAL A 26 14.53 13.41 11.72
C VAL A 26 13.71 12.16 12.00
N THR A 27 12.94 12.14 13.08
CA THR A 27 12.07 11.00 13.43
C THR A 27 11.02 10.77 12.35
N ALA A 28 10.40 11.83 11.82
CA ALA A 28 9.42 11.72 10.75
C ALA A 28 10.02 11.12 9.46
N VAL A 29 11.22 11.55 9.07
CA VAL A 29 11.93 11.00 7.90
C VAL A 29 12.25 9.52 8.10
N LEU A 30 12.78 9.15 9.27
CA LEU A 30 13.10 7.75 9.59
C LEU A 30 11.86 6.86 9.60
N SER A 31 10.77 7.31 10.24
CA SER A 31 9.50 6.58 10.25
C SER A 31 8.93 6.39 8.84
N ALA A 32 8.99 7.42 7.99
CA ALA A 32 8.53 7.32 6.60
C ALA A 32 9.36 6.31 5.81
N ALA A 33 10.69 6.32 5.96
CA ALA A 33 11.56 5.35 5.29
C ALA A 33 11.28 3.91 5.75
N LEU A 34 11.03 3.69 7.04
CA LEU A 34 10.67 2.39 7.58
C LEU A 34 9.31 1.90 7.06
N GLU A 35 8.31 2.77 6.99
CA GLU A 35 7.00 2.43 6.42
C GLU A 35 7.11 2.06 4.94
N GLN A 36 7.94 2.77 4.17
CA GLN A 36 8.20 2.42 2.77
C GLN A 36 8.81 1.03 2.65
N LEU A 37 9.84 0.72 3.45
CA LEU A 37 10.46 -0.60 3.46
C LEU A 37 9.48 -1.70 3.87
N ALA A 38 8.66 -1.46 4.89
CA ALA A 38 7.62 -2.39 5.31
C ALA A 38 6.53 -2.59 4.24
N GLY A 39 6.25 -1.54 3.46
CA GLY A 39 5.30 -1.57 2.35
C GLY A 39 5.79 -2.35 1.12
N GLU A 40 7.11 -2.40 0.88
CA GLU A 40 7.70 -3.18 -0.22
C GLU A 40 7.50 -4.69 -0.05
N ASP A 41 7.52 -5.18 1.20
CA ASP A 41 7.24 -6.60 1.52
C ASP A 41 5.74 -6.93 1.53
N ARG A 42 4.86 -5.94 1.37
CA ARG A 42 3.42 -6.22 1.27
C ARG A 42 3.17 -6.87 -0.08
N PRO A 43 2.63 -8.10 -0.13
CA PRO A 43 2.30 -8.72 -1.40
C PRO A 43 1.29 -7.82 -2.10
N VAL A 44 1.72 -7.17 -3.18
CA VAL A 44 0.82 -6.57 -4.16
C VAL A 44 -0.17 -7.67 -4.49
N ASN A 45 -1.45 -7.42 -4.31
CA ASN A 45 -2.48 -8.39 -4.65
C ASN A 45 -2.37 -8.63 -6.17
N THR A 46 -1.63 -9.67 -6.56
CA THR A 46 -1.42 -10.05 -7.96
C THR A 46 -2.65 -10.76 -8.53
N GLY A 47 -3.79 -10.70 -7.83
CA GLY A 47 -5.07 -11.07 -8.39
C GLY A 47 -5.34 -10.24 -9.64
N LEU A 48 -5.87 -10.89 -10.67
CA LEU A 48 -6.25 -10.20 -11.89
C LEU A 48 -7.24 -9.08 -11.55
N ASP A 49 -6.96 -7.86 -11.97
CA ASP A 49 -7.85 -6.73 -11.78
C ASP A 49 -9.16 -6.94 -12.56
N SER A 50 -10.21 -6.28 -12.09
CA SER A 50 -11.51 -6.13 -12.74
C SER A 50 -11.40 -5.82 -14.24
N TRP A 51 -10.44 -4.96 -14.63
CA TRP A 51 -10.11 -4.70 -16.03
C TRP A 51 -9.59 -5.94 -16.78
N GLN A 52 -8.61 -6.65 -16.23
CA GLN A 52 -8.09 -7.88 -16.86
C GLN A 52 -9.15 -8.99 -16.94
N ARG A 53 -10.08 -9.04 -15.98
CA ARG A 53 -11.23 -9.95 -16.01
C ARG A 53 -12.23 -9.58 -17.10
N SER A 54 -12.56 -8.30 -17.28
CA SER A 54 -13.51 -7.85 -18.31
C SER A 54 -12.96 -8.04 -19.75
N GLN A 55 -11.64 -7.95 -19.95
CA GLN A 55 -11.01 -8.18 -21.26
C GLN A 55 -11.25 -9.58 -21.84
N ARG A 56 -11.47 -10.62 -21.03
CA ARG A 56 -11.69 -11.98 -21.54
C ARG A 56 -12.99 -12.10 -22.34
N GLY A 57 -14.03 -11.36 -21.94
CA GLY A 57 -15.29 -11.32 -22.68
C GLY A 57 -15.15 -10.64 -24.03
N LEU A 58 -14.29 -9.62 -24.12
CA LEU A 58 -14.06 -8.83 -25.33
C LEU A 58 -13.17 -9.52 -26.37
N ARG A 59 -12.43 -10.57 -25.99
CA ARG A 59 -11.60 -11.38 -26.92
C ARG A 59 -12.40 -12.38 -27.75
N ARG A 60 -13.71 -12.51 -27.51
CA ARG A 60 -14.61 -13.35 -28.31
C ARG A 60 -15.42 -12.45 -29.25
N PRO A 61 -15.80 -12.93 -30.44
CA PRO A 61 -16.67 -12.18 -31.34
C PRO A 61 -17.94 -11.73 -30.60
N LEU A 62 -18.18 -10.42 -30.57
CA LEU A 62 -19.36 -9.84 -29.96
C LEU A 62 -20.59 -10.26 -30.77
N THR A 63 -21.49 -11.00 -30.12
CA THR A 63 -22.77 -11.37 -30.73
C THR A 63 -23.72 -10.18 -30.61
N ARG A 64 -24.53 -9.91 -31.65
CA ARG A 64 -25.48 -8.79 -31.62
C ARG A 64 -26.43 -8.91 -30.43
N GLY A 65 -26.44 -7.90 -29.57
CA GLY A 65 -27.38 -7.78 -28.43
C GLY A 65 -26.76 -7.96 -27.04
N GLU A 66 -25.56 -8.56 -26.95
CA GLU A 66 -24.87 -8.83 -25.67
C GLU A 66 -24.54 -7.57 -24.86
N TRP A 67 -24.22 -6.47 -25.55
CA TRP A 67 -23.87 -5.18 -24.97
C TRP A 67 -25.04 -4.45 -24.27
N LYS A 68 -26.27 -4.95 -24.40
CA LYS A 68 -27.46 -4.37 -23.73
C LYS A 68 -27.70 -4.94 -22.33
N GLN A 69 -26.98 -5.98 -21.92
CA GLN A 69 -27.20 -6.64 -20.64
C GLN A 69 -26.21 -6.09 -19.60
N PHE A 70 -26.58 -5.00 -18.92
CA PHE A 70 -25.91 -4.61 -17.69
C PHE A 70 -26.39 -5.54 -16.57
N PRO A 71 -25.50 -6.27 -15.87
CA PRO A 71 -25.90 -7.05 -14.71
C PRO A 71 -26.34 -6.09 -13.61
N ARG A 72 -27.62 -6.15 -13.23
CA ARG A 72 -28.09 -5.51 -12.00
C ARG A 72 -27.52 -6.29 -10.82
N ARG A 73 -26.62 -5.65 -10.06
CA ARG A 73 -26.34 -5.96 -8.66
C ARG A 73 -26.58 -4.71 -7.86
#